data_AF-A0A5C8LD06-F1
#
_entry.id   AF-A0A5C8LD06-F1
#
_cell.length_a   1.000
_cell.length_b   1.000
_cell.length_c   1.000
_cell.angle_alpha   90.00
_cell.angle_beta   90.00
_cell.angle_gamma   90.00
#
_symmetry.space_group_name_H-M   'P 1'
#
loop_
_entity.id
_entity.type
_entity.pdbx_description
1 polymer ?
#
loop_
_entity_poly.entity_id
_entity_poly.type
_entity_poly.pdbx_seq_one_letter_code
_entity_poly.pdbx_strand_id
1 'polypeptide(L)'
;MIVKLTIKLLFILCSLGVSAQTTSIPDQGFEQALIDLGIDSDQTINGQVLTSDVASVTSLDLSSIAGMGNISNIDGIEGFVSLKTLNLSDAGLFYYNTLLDLSSLTNLEEFYFGGQGDMITNSVSEVILNNNPNLNLISAIDNYPLNKVSLKGGDVNITDLDLYLGYYDNYSADDYTHYVCVEVTSSSQANNQQGNYSNWQVNGYVNYSENCNLKTFSSNKVDVQLFPNPTAQQFQFKTKEKVKGIKVYSLSGKEVLKFQNQNAYDVSQLPAGIYFVKIETLIGTRIQKLIKN
;
A
#
# COMPACT_ATOMS: atom_id res chain seq x y z
N MET A 1 -48.64 -69.40 24.30
CA MET A 1 -47.55 -68.72 25.03
C MET A 1 -47.14 -67.49 24.23
N ILE A 2 -47.69 -66.32 24.57
CA ILE A 2 -47.46 -65.07 23.83
C ILE A 2 -46.36 -64.31 24.57
N VAL A 3 -45.19 -64.16 23.96
CA VAL A 3 -44.08 -63.37 24.50
C VAL A 3 -44.33 -61.90 24.18
N LYS A 4 -44.62 -61.09 25.20
CA LYS A 4 -44.67 -59.63 25.08
C LYS A 4 -43.24 -59.11 24.94
N LEU A 5 -42.84 -58.72 23.73
CA LEU A 5 -41.60 -58.01 23.47
C LEU A 5 -41.80 -56.53 23.77
N THR A 6 -41.46 -56.10 24.99
CA THR A 6 -41.46 -54.69 25.38
C THR A 6 -40.19 -54.02 24.86
N ILE A 7 -40.30 -53.32 23.73
CA ILE A 7 -39.24 -52.43 23.22
C ILE A 7 -39.22 -51.19 24.12
N LYS A 8 -38.24 -51.11 25.02
CA LYS A 8 -37.91 -49.88 25.75
C LYS A 8 -37.13 -48.97 24.79
N LEU A 9 -37.82 -48.02 24.19
CA LEU A 9 -37.20 -46.96 23.39
C LEU A 9 -36.50 -45.99 24.35
N LEU A 10 -35.19 -46.14 24.51
CA LEU A 10 -34.35 -45.21 25.27
C LEU A 10 -34.06 -44.00 24.38
N PHE A 11 -34.82 -42.92 24.55
CA PHE A 11 -34.46 -41.62 23.98
C PHE A 11 -33.23 -41.09 24.71
N ILE A 12 -32.06 -41.35 24.16
CA ILE A 12 -30.83 -40.64 24.52
C ILE A 12 -31.01 -39.23 23.96
N LEU A 13 -31.49 -38.30 24.78
CA LEU A 13 -31.29 -36.87 24.52
C LEU A 13 -29.78 -36.62 24.63
N CYS A 14 -29.08 -36.81 23.52
CA CYS A 14 -27.75 -36.27 23.37
C CYS A 14 -27.94 -34.76 23.33
N SER A 15 -27.73 -34.08 24.45
CA SER A 15 -27.64 -32.62 24.49
C SER A 15 -26.37 -32.26 23.74
N LEU A 16 -26.47 -32.16 22.41
CA LEU A 16 -25.47 -31.52 21.58
C LEU A 16 -25.36 -30.10 22.14
N GLY A 17 -24.26 -29.81 22.83
CA GLY A 17 -23.94 -28.45 23.25
C GLY A 17 -23.76 -27.62 21.99
N VAL A 18 -24.81 -26.91 21.57
CA VAL A 18 -24.72 -25.93 20.51
C VAL A 18 -24.08 -24.70 21.16
N SER A 19 -22.75 -24.63 21.14
CA SER A 19 -22.07 -23.36 21.34
C SER A 19 -22.31 -22.52 20.10
N ALA A 20 -22.76 -21.27 20.28
CA ALA A 20 -22.75 -20.32 19.18
C ALA A 20 -21.31 -20.15 18.69
N GLN A 21 -21.11 -20.16 17.38
CA GLN A 21 -19.80 -19.88 16.80
C GLN A 21 -19.54 -18.38 16.93
N THR A 22 -18.31 -18.03 17.31
CA THR A 22 -17.88 -16.64 17.44
C THR A 22 -16.73 -16.34 16.48
N THR A 23 -16.69 -15.09 16.02
CA THR A 23 -15.58 -14.51 15.27
C THR A 23 -14.79 -13.66 16.24
N SER A 24 -13.47 -13.84 16.31
CA SER A 24 -12.62 -13.02 17.19
C SER A 24 -12.48 -11.60 16.63
N ILE A 25 -12.66 -10.60 17.47
CA ILE A 25 -12.50 -9.17 17.17
C ILE A 25 -11.58 -8.56 18.25
N PRO A 26 -10.25 -8.79 18.19
CA PRO A 26 -9.34 -8.42 19.28
C PRO A 26 -9.22 -6.91 19.55
N ASP A 27 -9.47 -6.07 18.53
CA ASP A 27 -9.44 -4.62 18.65
C ASP A 27 -10.76 -4.13 19.27
N GLN A 28 -10.67 -3.62 20.50
CA GLN A 28 -11.84 -3.13 21.24
C GLN A 28 -12.52 -1.94 20.56
N GLY A 29 -11.78 -1.14 19.79
CA GLY A 29 -12.37 -0.04 19.04
C GLY A 29 -13.18 -0.54 17.85
N PHE A 30 -12.69 -1.58 17.16
CA PHE A 30 -13.45 -2.24 16.10
C PHE A 30 -14.70 -2.89 16.67
N GLU A 31 -14.59 -3.64 17.76
CA GLU A 31 -15.74 -4.27 18.43
C GLU A 31 -16.76 -3.22 18.90
N GLN A 32 -16.32 -2.12 19.52
CA GLN A 32 -17.20 -1.01 19.90
C GLN A 32 -17.93 -0.42 18.68
N ALA A 33 -17.25 -0.27 17.54
CA ALA A 33 -17.89 0.21 16.32
C ALA A 33 -18.97 -0.76 15.82
N LEU A 34 -18.75 -2.07 15.95
CA LEU A 34 -19.76 -3.09 15.61
C LEU A 34 -20.98 -3.02 16.55
N ILE A 35 -20.77 -2.75 17.84
CA ILE A 35 -21.86 -2.50 18.81
C ILE A 35 -22.64 -1.24 18.43
N ASP A 36 -21.94 -0.14 18.13
CA ASP A 36 -22.55 1.15 17.77
C ASP A 36 -23.37 1.07 16.48
N LEU A 37 -22.93 0.22 15.54
CA LEU A 37 -23.65 -0.12 14.31
C LEU A 37 -24.81 -1.11 14.52
N GLY A 38 -24.97 -1.66 15.72
CA GLY A 38 -25.99 -2.67 16.03
C GLY A 38 -25.73 -4.03 15.37
N ILE A 39 -24.49 -4.30 14.98
CA ILE A 39 -24.07 -5.58 14.41
C ILE A 39 -23.82 -6.59 15.54
N ASP A 40 -23.03 -6.20 16.55
CA ASP A 40 -22.77 -7.08 17.69
C ASP A 40 -23.97 -7.15 18.64
N SER A 41 -24.68 -8.29 18.60
CA SER A 41 -25.97 -8.44 19.26
C SER A 41 -25.90 -8.57 20.78
N ASP A 42 -24.73 -8.94 21.32
CA ASP A 42 -24.55 -9.09 22.76
C ASP A 42 -24.22 -7.76 23.47
N GLN A 43 -23.82 -6.73 22.70
CA GLN A 43 -23.49 -5.38 23.15
C GLN A 43 -22.39 -5.33 24.21
N THR A 44 -21.46 -6.29 24.20
CA THR A 44 -20.35 -6.36 25.15
C THR A 44 -19.00 -6.38 24.45
N ILE A 45 -18.11 -5.48 24.85
CA ILE A 45 -16.71 -5.51 24.40
C ILE A 45 -16.00 -6.68 25.09
N ASN A 46 -15.87 -7.81 24.40
CA ASN A 46 -15.34 -9.05 24.95
C ASN A 46 -14.30 -9.74 24.04
N GLY A 47 -13.92 -9.12 22.92
CA GLY A 47 -12.95 -9.59 21.94
C GLY A 47 -13.53 -10.54 20.88
N GLN A 48 -14.85 -10.63 20.75
CA GLN A 48 -15.51 -11.53 19.82
C GLN A 48 -16.96 -11.10 19.54
N VAL A 49 -17.49 -11.52 18.39
CA VAL A 49 -18.89 -11.34 18.02
C VAL A 49 -19.48 -12.69 17.60
N LEU A 50 -20.80 -12.86 17.64
CA LEU A 50 -21.40 -14.06 17.05
C LEU A 50 -21.09 -14.09 15.55
N THR A 51 -20.63 -15.23 15.03
CA THR A 51 -20.35 -15.35 13.59
C THR A 51 -21.61 -15.10 12.76
N SER A 52 -22.79 -15.43 13.29
CA SER A 52 -24.07 -15.12 12.64
C SER A 52 -24.34 -13.63 12.47
N ASP A 53 -23.83 -12.80 13.38
CA ASP A 53 -24.08 -11.36 13.38
C ASP A 53 -23.36 -10.69 12.22
N VAL A 54 -22.09 -11.07 12.00
CA VAL A 54 -21.25 -10.53 10.93
C VAL A 54 -21.45 -11.22 9.57
N ALA A 55 -21.82 -12.50 9.55
CA ALA A 55 -21.91 -13.27 8.30
C ALA A 55 -22.98 -12.76 7.32
N SER A 56 -24.04 -12.09 7.82
CA SER A 56 -25.10 -11.50 6.99
C SER A 56 -24.87 -10.04 6.59
N VAL A 57 -23.84 -9.39 7.13
CA VAL A 57 -23.56 -7.97 6.86
C VAL A 57 -23.09 -7.83 5.41
N THR A 58 -23.76 -6.95 4.65
CA THR A 58 -23.43 -6.65 3.25
C THR A 58 -22.72 -5.32 3.05
N SER A 59 -22.83 -4.40 4.02
CA SER A 59 -22.15 -3.11 4.00
C SER A 59 -21.65 -2.79 5.41
N LEU A 60 -20.39 -2.40 5.51
CA LEU A 60 -19.73 -1.98 6.75
C LEU A 60 -19.09 -0.62 6.51
N ASP A 61 -19.58 0.40 7.22
CA ASP A 61 -19.07 1.76 7.15
C ASP A 61 -18.51 2.19 8.50
N LEU A 62 -17.18 2.38 8.54
CA LEU A 62 -16.42 2.82 9.71
C LEU A 62 -15.93 4.26 9.56
N SER A 63 -16.39 4.99 8.53
CA SER A 63 -15.77 6.26 8.13
C SER A 63 -16.05 7.46 9.03
N SER A 64 -17.08 7.36 9.85
CA SER A 64 -17.52 8.44 10.77
C SER A 64 -17.46 8.04 12.24
N ILE A 65 -17.04 6.80 12.52
CA ILE A 65 -17.03 6.22 13.88
C ILE A 65 -15.65 6.39 14.54
N ALA A 66 -14.61 6.66 13.75
CA ALA A 66 -13.26 6.91 14.24
C ALA A 66 -13.03 8.41 14.54
N GLY A 67 -13.74 8.92 15.53
CA GLY A 67 -13.31 10.12 16.25
C GLY A 67 -11.96 9.85 16.92
N MET A 68 -10.88 10.03 16.17
CA MET A 68 -9.47 9.97 16.59
C MET A 68 -8.98 8.61 17.14
N GLY A 69 -8.68 7.67 16.23
CA GLY A 69 -7.70 6.60 16.50
C GLY A 69 -8.13 5.44 17.41
N ASN A 70 -9.43 5.17 17.50
CA ASN A 70 -9.94 4.05 18.31
C ASN A 70 -9.79 2.68 17.63
N ILE A 71 -9.93 2.62 16.30
CA ILE A 71 -9.78 1.37 15.55
C ILE A 71 -8.35 1.31 15.04
N SER A 72 -7.55 0.40 15.59
CA SER A 72 -6.15 0.24 15.21
C SER A 72 -5.92 -0.99 14.33
N ASN A 73 -6.82 -1.96 14.43
CA ASN A 73 -6.83 -3.19 13.67
C ASN A 73 -8.28 -3.64 13.40
N ILE A 74 -8.51 -4.31 12.27
CA ILE A 74 -9.80 -4.89 11.88
C ILE A 74 -9.73 -6.41 11.72
N ASP A 75 -8.78 -7.08 12.38
CA ASP A 75 -8.75 -8.54 12.49
C ASP A 75 -10.13 -9.08 12.90
N GLY A 76 -10.56 -10.16 12.24
CA GLY A 76 -11.91 -10.69 12.31
C GLY A 76 -12.84 -10.21 11.19
N ILE A 77 -12.41 -9.23 10.39
CA ILE A 77 -13.13 -8.81 9.17
C ILE A 77 -13.37 -9.97 8.20
N GLU A 78 -12.52 -11.01 8.22
CA GLU A 78 -12.71 -12.25 7.45
C GLU A 78 -14.02 -13.00 7.77
N GLY A 79 -14.64 -12.74 8.92
CA GLY A 79 -15.96 -13.28 9.28
C GLY A 79 -17.12 -12.66 8.51
N PHE A 80 -16.92 -11.53 7.83
CA PHE A 80 -17.94 -10.80 7.08
C PHE A 80 -18.11 -11.39 5.67
N VAL A 81 -18.48 -12.67 5.60
CA VAL A 81 -18.47 -13.46 4.36
C VAL A 81 -19.42 -12.95 3.26
N SER A 82 -20.42 -12.14 3.61
CA SER A 82 -21.39 -11.54 2.66
C SER A 82 -21.07 -10.09 2.29
N LEU A 83 -19.94 -9.53 2.77
CA LEU A 83 -19.63 -8.12 2.62
C LEU A 83 -19.39 -7.74 1.16
N LYS A 84 -20.09 -6.71 0.71
CA LYS A 84 -20.00 -6.12 -0.63
C LYS A 84 -19.39 -4.73 -0.60
N THR A 85 -19.72 -3.95 0.42
CA THR A 85 -19.21 -2.59 0.58
C THR A 85 -18.44 -2.48 1.89
N LEU A 86 -17.19 -2.04 1.80
CA LEU A 86 -16.34 -1.75 2.95
C LEU A 86 -15.84 -0.32 2.87
N ASN A 87 -16.26 0.53 3.80
CA ASN A 87 -15.78 1.89 3.91
C ASN A 87 -14.95 2.07 5.17
N LEU A 88 -13.64 2.17 4.97
CA LEU A 88 -12.62 2.43 5.97
C LEU A 88 -12.03 3.84 5.83
N SER A 89 -12.64 4.72 5.04
CA SER A 89 -12.16 6.11 4.88
C SER A 89 -12.10 6.77 6.24
N ASP A 90 -10.98 7.36 6.64
CA ASP A 90 -10.81 7.94 7.97
C ASP A 90 -11.04 7.04 9.20
N ALA A 91 -10.99 5.71 9.05
CA ALA A 91 -11.21 4.76 10.14
C ALA A 91 -10.14 4.77 11.27
N GLY A 92 -9.04 5.50 11.11
CA GLY A 92 -8.08 5.66 12.22
C GLY A 92 -7.01 4.57 12.32
N LEU A 93 -6.77 3.79 11.25
CA LEU A 93 -5.79 2.69 11.20
C LEU A 93 -4.33 3.18 11.22
N PHE A 94 -3.94 3.87 12.29
CA PHE A 94 -2.60 4.38 12.57
C PHE A 94 -1.93 3.41 13.57
N TYR A 95 -0.62 3.19 13.47
CA TYR A 95 0.25 2.49 14.44
C TYR A 95 0.63 1.02 14.21
N TYR A 96 -0.17 0.15 13.59
CA TYR A 96 0.15 -1.30 13.61
C TYR A 96 0.20 -2.03 12.26
N ASN A 97 -0.53 -1.57 11.25
CA ASN A 97 -0.68 -2.30 10.00
C ASN A 97 0.10 -1.65 8.87
N THR A 98 1.25 -2.22 8.50
CA THR A 98 1.86 -1.91 7.19
C THR A 98 1.04 -2.51 6.04
N LEU A 99 0.26 -3.55 6.33
CA LEU A 99 -0.46 -4.40 5.39
C LEU A 99 -1.91 -4.59 5.85
N LEU A 100 -2.87 -4.40 4.96
CA LEU A 100 -4.27 -4.74 5.15
C LEU A 100 -4.66 -5.84 4.15
N ASP A 101 -4.97 -7.04 4.63
CA ASP A 101 -5.36 -8.16 3.80
C ASP A 101 -6.88 -8.33 3.76
N LEU A 102 -7.47 -8.11 2.58
CA LEU A 102 -8.91 -8.23 2.33
C LEU A 102 -9.23 -9.38 1.36
N SER A 103 -8.27 -10.27 1.09
CA SER A 103 -8.41 -11.38 0.13
C SER A 103 -9.45 -12.43 0.52
N SER A 104 -9.89 -12.45 1.79
CA SER A 104 -10.97 -13.30 2.29
C SER A 104 -12.36 -12.78 1.92
N LEU A 105 -12.50 -11.48 1.60
CA LEU A 105 -13.77 -10.83 1.27
C LEU A 105 -14.16 -11.05 -0.19
N THR A 106 -14.41 -12.30 -0.59
CA THR A 106 -14.63 -12.68 -2.00
C THR A 106 -15.87 -12.06 -2.64
N ASN A 107 -16.80 -11.54 -1.83
CA ASN A 107 -18.01 -10.83 -2.30
C ASN A 107 -17.84 -9.31 -2.38
N LEU A 108 -16.66 -8.77 -2.05
CA LEU A 108 -16.41 -7.33 -2.05
C LEU A 108 -16.53 -6.74 -3.46
N GLU A 109 -17.36 -5.71 -3.57
CA GLU A 109 -17.67 -4.95 -4.78
C GLU A 109 -17.05 -3.54 -4.70
N GLU A 110 -17.16 -2.90 -3.54
CA GLU A 110 -16.72 -1.52 -3.33
C GLU A 110 -15.84 -1.40 -2.09
N PHE A 111 -14.67 -0.78 -2.26
CA PHE A 111 -13.73 -0.51 -1.17
C PHE A 111 -13.36 0.98 -1.12
N TYR A 112 -13.59 1.59 0.04
CA TYR A 112 -13.24 2.99 0.31
C TYR A 112 -12.22 3.06 1.45
N PHE A 113 -11.14 3.79 1.21
CA PHE A 113 -9.99 3.92 2.09
C PHE A 113 -9.29 5.27 1.91
N GLY A 114 -10.08 6.31 1.66
CA GLY A 114 -9.58 7.67 1.52
C GLY A 114 -9.20 8.29 2.87
N GLY A 115 -8.50 9.42 2.81
CA GLY A 115 -8.33 10.33 3.95
C GLY A 115 -9.06 11.65 3.70
N GLN A 116 -9.63 12.27 4.74
CA GLN A 116 -10.18 13.63 4.66
C GLN A 116 -9.27 14.62 5.41
N GLY A 117 -8.72 15.59 4.68
CA GLY A 117 -8.11 16.80 5.26
C GLY A 117 -6.64 16.66 5.70
N ASP A 118 -6.21 17.57 6.59
CA ASP A 118 -4.80 17.77 6.98
C ASP A 118 -4.24 16.71 7.95
N MET A 119 -5.07 15.74 8.39
CA MET A 119 -4.67 14.70 9.35
C MET A 119 -4.79 13.31 8.72
N ILE A 120 -3.67 12.60 8.65
CA ILE A 120 -3.63 11.19 8.21
C ILE A 120 -4.27 10.33 9.29
N THR A 121 -5.43 9.79 8.99
CA THR A 121 -6.23 8.91 9.84
C THR A 121 -5.90 7.44 9.59
N ASN A 122 -5.61 7.05 8.34
CA ASN A 122 -5.20 5.70 7.97
C ASN A 122 -3.72 5.65 7.56
N SER A 123 -2.94 4.73 8.14
CA SER A 123 -1.50 4.59 7.90
C SER A 123 -1.12 3.18 7.43
N VAL A 124 -1.83 2.67 6.43
CA VAL A 124 -1.56 1.37 5.80
C VAL A 124 -0.80 1.57 4.50
N SER A 125 0.31 0.84 4.32
CA SER A 125 1.17 0.99 3.15
C SER A 125 0.83 0.06 1.98
N GLU A 126 0.16 -1.05 2.26
CA GLU A 126 -0.21 -2.06 1.28
C GLU A 126 -1.61 -2.62 1.56
N VAL A 127 -2.44 -2.70 0.53
CA VAL A 127 -3.74 -3.37 0.57
C VAL A 127 -3.70 -4.60 -0.35
N ILE A 128 -4.13 -5.76 0.15
CA ILE A 128 -4.23 -7.00 -0.62
C ILE A 128 -5.69 -7.27 -0.97
N LEU A 129 -5.97 -7.29 -2.28
CA LEU A 129 -7.28 -7.53 -2.89
C LEU A 129 -7.17 -8.55 -4.04
N ASN A 130 -6.26 -9.51 -3.91
CA ASN A 130 -5.91 -10.44 -5.00
C ASN A 130 -6.91 -11.59 -5.18
N ASN A 131 -8.02 -11.60 -4.44
CA ASN A 131 -9.05 -12.64 -4.49
C ASN A 131 -10.47 -12.07 -4.33
N ASN A 132 -10.69 -10.89 -4.93
CA ASN A 132 -11.95 -10.15 -4.82
C ASN A 132 -12.52 -9.94 -6.24
N PRO A 133 -13.08 -10.99 -6.87
CA PRO A 133 -13.43 -10.98 -8.30
C PRO A 133 -14.60 -10.05 -8.67
N ASN A 134 -15.38 -9.59 -7.69
CA ASN A 134 -16.56 -8.75 -7.90
C ASN A 134 -16.27 -7.24 -7.75
N LEU A 135 -15.02 -6.85 -7.49
CA LEU A 135 -14.64 -5.46 -7.32
C LEU A 135 -15.01 -4.64 -8.56
N ASN A 136 -15.74 -3.56 -8.33
CA ASN A 136 -16.07 -2.54 -9.33
C ASN A 136 -15.55 -1.15 -8.93
N LEU A 137 -15.16 -0.95 -7.65
CA LEU A 137 -14.65 0.33 -7.16
C LEU A 137 -13.57 0.15 -6.08
N ILE A 138 -12.46 0.86 -6.26
CA ILE A 138 -11.48 1.12 -5.20
C ILE A 138 -11.24 2.63 -5.13
N SER A 139 -11.54 3.23 -3.98
CA SER A 139 -11.31 4.64 -3.72
C SER A 139 -10.41 4.84 -2.50
N ALA A 140 -9.20 5.34 -2.72
CA ALA A 140 -8.23 5.69 -1.67
C ALA A 140 -7.53 7.02 -2.01
N ILE A 141 -8.32 8.00 -2.48
CA ILE A 141 -7.86 9.38 -2.69
C ILE A 141 -7.35 9.95 -1.36
N ASP A 142 -6.30 10.77 -1.45
CA ASP A 142 -5.71 11.49 -0.31
C ASP A 142 -5.14 10.57 0.79
N ASN A 143 -4.79 9.33 0.44
CA ASN A 143 -4.13 8.37 1.31
C ASN A 143 -2.62 8.22 0.97
N TYR A 144 -1.82 9.15 1.44
CA TYR A 144 -0.36 9.23 1.18
C TYR A 144 0.45 8.02 1.68
N PRO A 145 0.11 7.38 2.82
CA PRO A 145 0.82 6.18 3.25
C PRO A 145 0.69 4.99 2.29
N LEU A 146 -0.42 4.91 1.53
CA LEU A 146 -0.72 3.79 0.64
C LEU A 146 0.22 3.76 -0.56
N ASN A 147 1.15 2.82 -0.59
CA ASN A 147 2.11 2.66 -1.68
C ASN A 147 1.71 1.57 -2.67
N LYS A 148 0.89 0.60 -2.24
CA LYS A 148 0.59 -0.60 -3.01
C LYS A 148 -0.86 -1.06 -2.84
N VAL A 149 -1.48 -1.40 -3.96
CA VAL A 149 -2.72 -2.20 -4.00
C VAL A 149 -2.43 -3.46 -4.82
N SER A 150 -2.57 -4.64 -4.22
CA SER A 150 -2.34 -5.91 -4.89
C SER A 150 -3.64 -6.51 -5.41
N LEU A 151 -3.80 -6.56 -6.74
CA LEU A 151 -4.91 -7.25 -7.41
C LEU A 151 -4.44 -8.51 -8.14
N LYS A 152 -3.13 -8.73 -8.23
CA LYS A 152 -2.48 -9.76 -9.04
C LYS A 152 -3.04 -11.16 -8.78
N GLY A 153 -3.56 -11.78 -9.82
CA GLY A 153 -4.16 -13.10 -9.83
C GLY A 153 -5.68 -13.04 -9.74
N GLY A 154 -6.24 -12.08 -9.01
CA GLY A 154 -7.68 -11.82 -8.93
C GLY A 154 -8.19 -10.90 -10.04
N ASP A 155 -7.35 -9.97 -10.48
CA ASP A 155 -7.61 -9.02 -11.56
C ASP A 155 -7.98 -9.67 -12.90
N VAL A 156 -7.64 -10.95 -13.09
CA VAL A 156 -8.05 -11.70 -14.28
C VAL A 156 -9.57 -11.95 -14.37
N ASN A 157 -10.32 -11.68 -13.30
CA ASN A 157 -11.78 -11.83 -13.25
C ASN A 157 -12.52 -10.48 -13.19
N ILE A 158 -11.80 -9.35 -13.16
CA ILE A 158 -12.37 -8.01 -13.00
C ILE A 158 -12.36 -7.32 -14.37
N THR A 159 -13.54 -7.17 -15.00
CA THR A 159 -13.66 -6.54 -16.33
C THR A 159 -13.90 -5.04 -16.28
N ASP A 160 -14.53 -4.57 -15.19
CA ASP A 160 -14.97 -3.18 -15.02
C ASP A 160 -14.56 -2.75 -13.61
N LEU A 161 -13.66 -1.78 -13.50
CA LEU A 161 -13.13 -1.30 -12.24
C LEU A 161 -12.82 0.19 -12.32
N ASP A 162 -13.40 0.94 -11.39
CA ASP A 162 -13.04 2.32 -11.17
C ASP A 162 -11.99 2.41 -10.06
N LEU A 163 -10.84 2.98 -10.40
CA LEU A 163 -9.73 3.22 -9.48
C LEU A 163 -9.58 4.70 -9.22
N TYR A 164 -9.80 5.11 -7.97
CA TYR A 164 -9.57 6.47 -7.49
C TYR A 164 -8.41 6.44 -6.49
N LEU A 165 -7.17 6.65 -6.96
CA LEU A 165 -5.96 6.39 -6.18
C LEU A 165 -4.94 7.53 -6.28
N GLY A 166 -4.19 7.74 -5.20
CA GLY A 166 -3.12 8.73 -5.13
C GLY A 166 -3.61 10.10 -4.65
N TYR A 167 -2.66 11.04 -4.58
CA TYR A 167 -2.88 12.38 -4.06
C TYR A 167 -2.35 13.45 -5.00
N TYR A 168 -3.06 14.59 -5.10
CA TYR A 168 -2.58 15.78 -5.78
C TYR A 168 -2.44 16.95 -4.79
N ASP A 169 -1.20 17.31 -4.45
CA ASP A 169 -0.94 18.52 -3.67
C ASP A 169 -1.00 19.77 -4.56
N ASN A 170 -2.04 20.58 -4.38
CA ASN A 170 -2.18 21.86 -5.08
C ASN A 170 -1.28 22.97 -4.50
N TYR A 171 -0.67 22.78 -3.32
CA TYR A 171 0.03 23.84 -2.58
C TYR A 171 1.50 23.99 -2.92
N SER A 172 2.09 23.08 -3.69
CA SER A 172 3.46 23.23 -4.18
C SER A 172 3.52 23.05 -5.69
N ALA A 173 4.04 24.05 -6.39
CA ALA A 173 4.08 24.09 -7.85
C ALA A 173 5.06 23.09 -8.48
N ASP A 174 5.72 22.23 -7.69
CA ASP A 174 6.64 21.19 -8.14
C ASP A 174 6.76 20.12 -7.00
N ASP A 175 6.51 18.83 -7.30
CA ASP A 175 7.18 17.64 -6.70
C ASP A 175 6.50 16.72 -5.64
N TYR A 176 5.20 16.83 -5.31
CA TYR A 176 4.54 15.84 -4.39
C TYR A 176 3.42 15.00 -5.01
N THR A 177 3.59 14.56 -6.26
CA THR A 177 2.69 13.54 -6.83
C THR A 177 2.97 12.17 -6.20
N HIS A 178 2.01 11.67 -5.43
CA HIS A 178 2.10 10.35 -4.80
C HIS A 178 1.52 9.27 -5.73
N TYR A 179 2.37 8.39 -6.23
CA TYR A 179 1.96 7.26 -7.08
C TYR A 179 1.73 5.99 -6.27
N VAL A 180 0.58 5.35 -6.50
CA VAL A 180 0.27 4.02 -5.96
C VAL A 180 0.66 2.95 -6.97
N CYS A 181 1.42 1.94 -6.54
CA CYS A 181 1.68 0.75 -7.36
C CYS A 181 0.45 -0.15 -7.33
N VAL A 182 -0.16 -0.41 -8.48
CA VAL A 182 -1.23 -1.40 -8.60
C VAL A 182 -0.62 -2.67 -9.17
N GLU A 183 -0.49 -3.69 -8.31
CA GLU A 183 0.10 -4.97 -8.68
C GLU A 183 -0.94 -5.81 -9.44
N VAL A 184 -0.65 -6.13 -10.69
CA VAL A 184 -1.57 -6.80 -11.64
C VAL A 184 -0.91 -8.02 -12.27
N THR A 185 -1.71 -8.91 -12.86
CA THR A 185 -1.24 -10.11 -13.56
C THR A 185 -0.48 -9.78 -14.84
N SER A 186 -0.94 -8.77 -15.60
CA SER A 186 -0.23 -8.28 -16.78
C SER A 186 -0.16 -6.76 -16.81
N SER A 187 0.98 -6.21 -16.40
CA SER A 187 1.15 -4.74 -16.42
C SER A 187 1.18 -4.19 -17.85
N SER A 188 1.62 -4.99 -18.82
CA SER A 188 1.56 -4.60 -20.24
C SER A 188 0.11 -4.39 -20.70
N GLN A 189 -0.80 -5.31 -20.38
CA GLN A 189 -2.21 -5.16 -20.76
C GLN A 189 -2.89 -4.03 -19.99
N ALA A 190 -2.63 -3.90 -18.69
CA ALA A 190 -3.18 -2.82 -17.87
C ALA A 190 -2.76 -1.43 -18.36
N ASN A 191 -1.46 -1.23 -18.61
CA ASN A 191 -0.93 0.05 -19.13
C ASN A 191 -1.45 0.39 -20.54
N ASN A 192 -1.81 -0.62 -21.35
CA ASN A 192 -2.35 -0.42 -22.69
C ASN A 192 -3.88 -0.49 -22.75
N GLN A 193 -4.59 -0.63 -21.61
CA GLN A 193 -6.04 -0.80 -21.53
C GLN A 193 -6.55 -1.94 -22.45
N GLN A 194 -5.95 -3.12 -22.34
CA GLN A 194 -6.27 -4.30 -23.14
C GLN A 194 -6.77 -5.46 -22.29
N GLY A 195 -7.46 -6.42 -22.91
CA GLY A 195 -7.97 -7.60 -22.20
C GLY A 195 -8.97 -7.19 -21.12
N ASN A 196 -8.80 -7.74 -19.91
CA ASN A 196 -9.70 -7.47 -18.78
C ASN A 196 -9.62 -6.02 -18.25
N TYR A 197 -8.55 -5.28 -18.61
CA TYR A 197 -8.37 -3.90 -18.17
C TYR A 197 -8.99 -2.88 -19.14
N SER A 198 -9.68 -3.31 -20.21
CA SER A 198 -10.14 -2.42 -21.27
C SER A 198 -11.17 -1.38 -20.81
N ASN A 199 -11.97 -1.72 -19.80
CA ASN A 199 -13.01 -0.83 -19.27
C ASN A 199 -12.62 -0.19 -17.94
N TRP A 200 -11.43 -0.46 -17.42
CA TRP A 200 -10.99 0.13 -16.15
C TRP A 200 -10.83 1.64 -16.28
N GLN A 201 -11.46 2.38 -15.37
CA GLN A 201 -11.31 3.84 -15.29
C GLN A 201 -10.32 4.17 -14.19
N VAL A 202 -9.31 4.99 -14.50
CA VAL A 202 -8.29 5.38 -13.54
C VAL A 202 -8.34 6.88 -13.34
N ASN A 203 -8.62 7.29 -12.11
CA ASN A 203 -8.64 8.66 -11.65
C ASN A 203 -7.57 8.83 -10.57
N GLY A 204 -6.46 9.46 -10.94
CA GLY A 204 -5.33 9.74 -10.06
C GLY A 204 -4.02 9.13 -10.54
N TYR A 205 -3.10 8.84 -9.62
CA TYR A 205 -1.70 8.53 -9.94
C TYR A 205 -1.37 7.08 -9.66
N VAL A 206 -1.54 6.24 -10.67
CA VAL A 206 -1.33 4.79 -10.61
C VAL A 206 -0.15 4.38 -11.49
N ASN A 207 0.64 3.40 -11.03
CA ASN A 207 1.58 2.65 -11.86
C ASN A 207 1.26 1.16 -11.79
N TYR A 208 0.91 0.56 -12.93
CA TYR A 208 0.71 -0.88 -13.02
C TYR A 208 2.04 -1.63 -13.07
N SER A 209 2.19 -2.66 -12.25
CA SER A 209 3.36 -3.54 -12.26
C SER A 209 2.96 -4.99 -12.00
N GLU A 210 3.69 -5.95 -12.58
CA GLU A 210 3.53 -7.37 -12.20
C GLU A 210 4.27 -7.71 -10.91
N ASN A 211 5.10 -6.78 -10.44
CA ASN A 211 5.85 -6.89 -9.21
C ASN A 211 6.07 -5.50 -8.62
N CYS A 212 5.31 -5.18 -7.58
CA CYS A 212 5.44 -3.93 -6.83
C CYS A 212 6.54 -3.98 -5.78
N ASN A 213 7.31 -5.07 -5.67
CA ASN A 213 8.58 -5.05 -4.95
C ASN A 213 9.43 -3.94 -5.56
N LEU A 214 9.82 -2.98 -4.73
CA LEU A 214 10.59 -1.76 -5.05
C LEU A 214 11.76 -1.99 -6.02
N LYS A 215 11.49 -2.16 -7.32
CA LYS A 215 12.25 -1.49 -8.35
C LYS A 215 11.78 -0.05 -8.22
N THR A 216 12.64 0.76 -7.58
CA THR A 216 12.55 2.22 -7.56
C THR A 216 11.62 2.70 -8.65
N PHE A 217 10.43 3.20 -8.28
CA PHE A 217 9.71 4.13 -9.14
C PHE A 217 10.77 5.05 -9.72
N SER A 218 10.72 5.27 -11.03
CA SER A 218 11.66 6.09 -11.76
C SER A 218 11.68 7.52 -11.19
N SER A 219 12.32 7.72 -10.03
CA SER A 219 13.05 8.94 -9.73
C SER A 219 13.94 9.10 -10.94
N ASN A 220 13.72 10.14 -11.73
CA ASN A 220 14.54 10.48 -12.89
C ASN A 220 16.01 10.32 -12.48
N LYS A 221 16.61 9.16 -12.79
CA LYS A 221 17.95 8.85 -12.31
C LYS A 221 18.84 9.76 -13.10
N VAL A 222 19.37 10.79 -12.44
CA VAL A 222 20.43 11.64 -13.00
C VAL A 222 21.57 10.73 -13.40
N ASP A 223 21.66 10.41 -14.69
CA ASP A 223 22.72 9.57 -15.22
C ASP A 223 23.97 10.42 -15.38
N VAL A 224 25.03 9.96 -14.74
CA VAL A 224 26.33 10.64 -14.72
C VAL A 224 27.40 9.59 -14.86
N GLN A 225 28.25 9.74 -15.87
CA GLN A 225 29.46 8.95 -16.05
C GLN A 225 30.67 9.86 -16.00
N LEU A 226 31.66 9.54 -15.15
CA LEU A 226 32.94 10.26 -15.06
C LEU A 226 33.95 9.65 -16.03
N PHE A 227 34.73 10.50 -16.72
CA PHE A 227 35.82 10.03 -17.57
C PHE A 227 36.95 11.08 -17.70
N PRO A 228 38.22 10.65 -17.81
CA PRO A 228 38.67 9.29 -17.54
C PRO A 228 38.53 8.96 -16.05
N ASN A 229 38.26 7.69 -15.76
CA ASN A 229 38.26 7.17 -14.39
C ASN A 229 38.86 5.75 -14.43
N PRO A 230 40.10 5.53 -13.93
CA PRO A 230 40.93 6.46 -13.16
C PRO A 230 41.44 7.70 -13.91
N THR A 231 41.79 8.75 -13.17
CA THR A 231 42.41 9.99 -13.69
C THR A 231 43.71 10.33 -12.97
N ALA A 232 44.61 11.05 -13.65
CA ALA A 232 45.87 11.55 -13.09
C ALA A 232 45.88 13.07 -12.82
N GLN A 233 45.09 13.86 -13.56
CA GLN A 233 45.12 15.33 -13.46
C GLN A 233 43.72 15.93 -13.45
N GLN A 234 42.84 15.50 -14.35
CA GLN A 234 41.51 16.10 -14.50
C GLN A 234 40.47 15.06 -14.91
N PHE A 235 39.21 15.28 -14.54
CA PHE A 235 38.09 14.47 -15.03
C PHE A 235 37.05 15.33 -15.74
N GLN A 236 36.19 14.68 -16.50
CA GLN A 236 34.98 15.22 -17.10
C GLN A 236 33.81 14.31 -16.72
N PHE A 237 32.59 14.76 -17.01
CA PHE A 237 31.41 13.92 -16.86
C PHE A 237 30.41 14.15 -17.98
N LYS A 238 29.60 13.13 -18.26
CA LYS A 238 28.47 13.21 -19.19
C LYS A 238 27.17 13.06 -18.41
N THR A 239 26.25 13.99 -18.63
CA THR A 239 24.88 13.95 -18.11
C THR A 239 23.95 14.66 -19.08
N LYS A 240 22.66 14.29 -19.07
CA LYS A 240 21.61 14.98 -19.85
C LYS A 240 21.02 16.17 -19.10
N GLU A 241 21.30 16.26 -17.80
CA GLU A 241 20.66 17.20 -16.88
C GLU A 241 21.46 18.50 -16.71
N LYS A 242 20.76 19.61 -16.47
CA LYS A 242 21.41 20.89 -16.18
C LYS A 242 22.06 20.88 -14.79
N VAL A 243 23.36 21.14 -14.73
CA VAL A 243 24.18 21.08 -13.51
C VAL A 243 24.15 22.41 -12.76
N LYS A 244 23.91 22.35 -11.45
CA LYS A 244 23.97 23.48 -10.49
C LYS A 244 25.34 23.59 -9.81
N GLY A 245 25.99 22.45 -9.52
CA GLY A 245 27.25 22.46 -8.79
C GLY A 245 27.95 21.11 -8.79
N ILE A 246 29.28 21.16 -8.68
CA ILE A 246 30.13 19.98 -8.55
C ILE A 246 31.01 20.12 -7.31
N LYS A 247 31.04 19.08 -6.49
CA LYS A 247 31.85 19.00 -5.27
C LYS A 247 32.60 17.68 -5.23
N VAL A 248 33.80 17.68 -4.67
CA VAL A 248 34.63 16.48 -4.48
C VAL A 248 34.83 16.27 -2.98
N TYR A 249 34.60 15.05 -2.53
CA TYR A 249 34.74 14.63 -1.14
C TYR A 249 35.81 13.54 -1.01
N SER A 250 36.55 13.57 0.09
CA SER A 250 37.46 12.49 0.48
C SER A 250 36.68 11.25 0.98
N LEU A 251 37.36 10.11 1.16
CA LEU A 251 36.79 8.90 1.78
C LEU A 251 36.19 9.14 3.17
N SER A 252 36.69 10.15 3.92
CA SER A 252 36.17 10.52 5.24
C SER A 252 34.91 11.39 5.18
N GLY A 253 34.42 11.75 4.00
CA GLY A 253 33.26 12.63 3.82
C GLY A 253 33.58 14.13 3.88
N LYS A 254 34.84 14.52 4.07
CA LYS A 254 35.27 15.94 4.01
C LYS A 254 35.25 16.47 2.57
N GLU A 255 34.62 17.62 2.35
CA GLU A 255 34.68 18.38 1.08
C GLU A 255 36.12 18.87 0.87
N VAL A 256 36.71 18.50 -0.27
CA VAL A 256 38.10 18.85 -0.62
C VAL A 256 38.18 19.83 -1.79
N LEU A 257 37.21 19.82 -2.70
CA LEU A 257 37.13 20.74 -3.83
C LEU A 257 35.68 21.07 -4.18
N LYS A 258 35.48 22.23 -4.80
CA LYS A 258 34.21 22.70 -5.33
C LYS A 258 34.44 23.44 -6.64
N PHE A 259 33.61 23.15 -7.64
CA PHE A 259 33.71 23.73 -8.98
C PHE A 259 32.38 24.37 -9.41
N GLN A 260 32.51 25.35 -10.30
CA GLN A 260 31.42 25.79 -11.17
C GLN A 260 31.41 24.93 -12.44
N ASN A 261 30.33 24.99 -13.23
CA ASN A 261 30.21 24.18 -14.46
C ASN A 261 31.31 24.54 -15.48
N GLN A 262 32.11 23.55 -15.87
CA GLN A 262 33.27 23.69 -16.75
C GLN A 262 33.42 22.46 -17.65
N ASN A 263 34.27 22.56 -18.69
CA ASN A 263 34.51 21.44 -19.61
C ASN A 263 35.37 20.32 -19.00
N ALA A 264 36.22 20.64 -18.03
CA ALA A 264 37.06 19.68 -17.30
C ALA A 264 37.34 20.19 -15.88
N TYR A 265 37.62 19.27 -14.96
CA TYR A 265 37.74 19.53 -13.54
C TYR A 265 39.10 19.06 -13.03
N ASP A 266 39.97 20.01 -12.67
CA ASP A 266 41.33 19.76 -12.21
C ASP A 266 41.38 19.22 -10.77
N VAL A 267 41.96 18.05 -10.62
CA VAL A 267 42.17 17.30 -9.37
C VAL A 267 43.65 16.95 -9.17
N SER A 268 44.57 17.59 -9.90
CA SER A 268 46.02 17.33 -9.82
C SER A 268 46.60 17.58 -8.43
N GLN A 269 46.02 18.52 -7.68
CA GLN A 269 46.32 18.86 -6.29
C GLN A 269 45.94 17.78 -5.28
N LEU A 270 45.12 16.79 -5.67
CA LEU A 270 44.70 15.73 -4.78
C LEU A 270 45.73 14.58 -4.77
N PRO A 271 46.09 14.06 -3.59
CA PRO A 271 46.87 12.82 -3.48
C PRO A 271 46.18 11.65 -4.18
N ALA A 272 46.96 10.67 -4.62
CA ALA A 272 46.44 9.42 -5.16
C ALA A 272 45.51 8.74 -4.14
N GLY A 273 44.36 8.26 -4.59
CA GLY A 273 43.33 7.73 -3.72
C GLY A 273 41.92 7.73 -4.31
N ILE A 274 40.95 7.36 -3.49
CA ILE A 274 39.53 7.33 -3.86
C ILE A 274 38.86 8.61 -3.37
N TYR A 275 38.05 9.20 -4.24
CA TYR A 275 37.23 10.37 -3.96
C TYR A 275 35.80 10.14 -4.43
N PHE A 276 34.87 10.96 -3.94
CA PHE A 276 33.48 10.98 -4.36
C PHE A 276 33.15 12.33 -4.97
N VAL A 277 32.75 12.32 -6.24
CA VAL A 277 32.28 13.52 -6.95
C VAL A 277 30.76 13.57 -6.80
N LYS A 278 30.26 14.58 -6.10
CA LYS A 278 28.83 14.91 -6.01
C LYS A 278 28.49 15.94 -7.08
N ILE A 279 27.55 15.59 -7.94
CA ILE A 279 27.02 16.46 -8.99
C ILE A 279 25.56 16.76 -8.65
N GLU A 280 25.26 18.03 -8.45
CA GLU A 280 23.95 18.56 -8.13
C GLU A 280 23.34 19.12 -9.42
N THR A 281 22.15 18.65 -9.80
CA THR A 281 21.42 19.05 -11.01
C THR A 281 20.10 19.75 -10.63
N LEU A 282 19.34 20.19 -11.63
CA LEU A 282 18.00 20.74 -11.39
C LEU A 282 17.06 19.72 -10.74
N ILE A 283 17.15 18.45 -11.16
CA ILE A 283 16.20 17.39 -10.81
C ILE A 283 16.71 16.42 -9.71
N GLY A 284 17.92 16.61 -9.20
CA GLY A 284 18.46 15.73 -8.16
C GLY A 284 19.97 15.79 -7.98
N THR A 285 20.51 14.84 -7.22
CA THR A 285 21.95 14.72 -6.95
C THR A 285 22.45 13.34 -7.31
N ARG A 286 23.64 13.25 -7.93
CA ARG A 286 24.35 11.98 -8.18
C ARG A 286 25.75 12.02 -7.58
N ILE A 287 26.14 10.95 -6.90
CA ILE A 287 27.49 10.75 -6.39
C ILE A 287 28.19 9.66 -7.21
N GLN A 288 29.39 9.95 -7.69
CA GLN A 288 30.21 9.02 -8.47
C GLN A 288 31.60 8.86 -7.84
N LYS A 289 32.09 7.62 -7.80
CA LYS A 289 33.45 7.31 -7.33
C LYS A 289 34.47 7.75 -8.37
N LEU A 290 35.48 8.50 -7.97
CA LEU A 290 36.64 8.88 -8.77
C LEU A 290 37.90 8.22 -8.19
N ILE A 291 38.70 7.60 -9.05
CA ILE A 291 40.00 7.02 -8.70
C ILE A 291 41.08 7.97 -9.23
N LYS A 292 41.88 8.54 -8.33
CA LYS A 292 43.03 9.40 -8.64
C LYS A 292 44.30 8.56 -8.53
N ASN A 293 45.03 8.45 -9.65
CA ASN A 293 46.36 7.85 -9.71
C ASN A 293 47.47 8.89 -9.55
#